data_AF-A0A7T8KJL2-F1
#
_entry.id   AF-A0A7T8KJL2-F1
#
_cell.length_a   1.000
_cell.length_b   1.000
_cell.length_c   1.000
_cell.angle_alpha   90.00
_cell.angle_beta   90.00
_cell.angle_gamma   90.00
#
_symmetry.space_group_name_H-M   'P 1'
#
loop_
_entity.id
_entity.type
_entity.pdbx_description
1 polymer ?
#
loop_
_entity_poly.entity_id
_entity_poly.type
_entity_poly.pdbx_seq_one_letter_code
_entity_poly.pdbx_strand_id
1 'polypeptide(L)'
;MFYYGGVEGGGTKTSLVIYDANAKELSRVLDGPSTNFFLIGKEEAVKRLVEIIKECLKKAGLPINTTLESLGLCLSGGENEKTNEDIKVFFCILTFLIIIVSESLV
;
A
#
# COMPACT_ATOMS: atom_id res chain seq x y z
N MET A 1 -17.37 4.65 -8.85
CA MET A 1 -16.22 5.58 -8.94
C MET A 1 -14.97 4.75 -8.66
N PHE A 2 -13.92 4.92 -9.45
CA PHE A 2 -12.67 4.15 -9.29
C PHE A 2 -11.66 4.90 -8.43
N TYR A 3 -10.89 4.15 -7.65
CA TYR A 3 -9.89 4.67 -6.72
C TYR A 3 -8.58 3.91 -6.85
N TYR A 4 -7.47 4.63 -6.74
CA TYR A 4 -6.13 4.09 -6.94
C TYR A 4 -5.25 4.46 -5.76
N GLY A 5 -4.53 3.48 -5.21
CA GLY A 5 -3.62 3.66 -4.09
C GLY A 5 -2.15 3.55 -4.50
N GLY A 6 -1.31 4.40 -3.95
CA GLY A 6 0.15 4.29 -4.06
C GLY A 6 0.77 4.27 -2.68
N VAL A 7 1.67 3.31 -2.45
CA VAL A 7 2.43 3.16 -1.21
C VAL A 7 3.91 3.29 -1.53
N GLU A 8 4.58 4.13 -0.77
CA GLU A 8 6.04 4.17 -0.64
C GLU A 8 6.35 3.66 0.76
N GLY A 9 6.89 2.46 0.89
CA GLY A 9 7.13 1.83 2.18
C GLY A 9 8.48 1.14 2.22
N GLY A 10 9.20 1.27 3.32
CA GLY A 10 10.51 0.66 3.39
C GLY A 10 11.17 0.74 4.75
N GLY A 11 12.46 1.10 4.73
CA GLY A 11 13.37 1.02 5.87
C GLY A 11 12.83 1.67 7.15
N THR A 12 12.51 2.95 7.12
CA THR A 12 12.19 3.74 8.32
C THR A 12 10.76 4.22 8.39
N LYS A 13 10.15 4.55 7.25
CA LYS A 13 8.82 5.17 7.18
C LYS A 13 8.01 4.63 6.00
N THR A 14 6.71 4.84 6.06
CA THR A 14 5.77 4.49 5.00
C THR A 14 4.82 5.65 4.72
N SER A 15 4.68 6.01 3.45
CA SER A 15 3.76 7.02 2.95
C SER A 15 2.72 6.36 2.03
N LEU A 16 1.51 6.91 2.03
CA LEU A 16 0.42 6.41 1.19
C LEU A 16 -0.41 7.55 0.63
N VAL A 17 -0.80 7.44 -0.64
CA VAL A 17 -1.69 8.39 -1.30
C VAL A 17 -2.84 7.66 -1.99
N ILE A 18 -4.03 8.26 -2.02
CA ILE A 18 -5.20 7.76 -2.76
C ILE A 18 -5.65 8.82 -3.77
N TYR A 19 -5.91 8.38 -5.00
CA TYR A 19 -6.43 9.18 -6.10
C TYR A 19 -7.80 8.67 -6.59
N ASP A 20 -8.59 9.55 -7.19
CA ASP A 20 -9.75 9.17 -8.00
C ASP A 20 -9.38 8.92 -9.48
N ALA A 21 -10.37 8.51 -10.28
CA ALA A 21 -10.22 8.26 -11.71
C ALA A 21 -9.81 9.47 -12.56
N ASN A 22 -9.89 10.69 -12.02
CA ASN A 22 -9.49 11.93 -12.69
C ASN A 22 -8.09 12.39 -12.25
N ALA A 23 -7.32 11.51 -11.60
CA ALA A 23 -6.01 11.81 -11.01
C ALA A 23 -6.06 12.92 -9.94
N LYS A 24 -7.21 13.12 -9.29
CA LYS A 24 -7.30 14.02 -8.13
C LYS A 24 -6.86 13.28 -6.88
N GLU A 25 -5.90 13.84 -6.16
CA GLU A 25 -5.53 13.36 -4.83
C GLU A 25 -6.69 13.58 -3.85
N LEU A 26 -7.14 12.50 -3.22
CA LEU A 26 -8.22 12.53 -2.22
C LEU A 26 -7.66 12.62 -0.80
N SER A 27 -6.54 11.95 -0.54
CA SER A 27 -5.90 11.91 0.77
C SER A 27 -4.48 11.39 0.71
N ARG A 28 -3.72 11.74 1.76
CA ARG A 28 -2.36 11.25 1.98
C ARG A 28 -2.10 10.98 3.46
N VAL A 29 -1.32 9.94 3.72
CA VAL A 29 -0.67 9.67 5.00
C VAL A 29 0.85 9.76 4.76
N LEU A 30 1.52 10.53 5.60
CA LEU A 30 2.98 10.70 5.58
C LEU A 30 3.55 10.10 6.87
N ASP A 31 4.81 9.66 6.81
CA ASP A 31 5.59 9.26 7.97
C ASP A 31 4.96 8.15 8.84
N GLY A 32 4.24 7.22 8.21
CA GLY A 32 3.73 6.01 8.86
C GLY A 32 4.85 5.07 9.34
N PRO A 33 4.53 4.07 10.18
CA PRO A 33 5.52 3.14 10.71
C PRO A 33 6.23 2.36 9.59
N SER A 34 7.51 2.04 9.79
CA SER A 34 8.28 1.17 8.88
C SER A 34 7.52 -0.11 8.53
N THR A 35 7.56 -0.46 7.24
CA THR A 35 6.99 -1.69 6.67
C THR A 35 8.08 -2.61 6.12
N ASN A 36 9.33 -2.47 6.58
CA ASN A 36 10.43 -3.33 6.18
C ASN A 36 10.20 -4.76 6.72
N PHE A 37 9.66 -5.62 5.86
CA PHE A 37 9.30 -6.99 6.21
C PHE A 37 10.51 -7.86 6.58
N PHE A 38 11.74 -7.50 6.20
CA PHE A 38 12.95 -8.22 6.65
C PHE A 38 13.21 -8.02 8.15
N LEU A 39 12.77 -6.89 8.72
CA LEU A 39 12.98 -6.56 10.13
C LEU A 39 11.81 -7.00 11.02
N ILE A 40 10.57 -6.86 10.53
CA ILE A 40 9.36 -7.05 11.34
C ILE A 40 8.54 -8.28 10.94
N GLY A 41 8.91 -8.96 9.86
CA GLY A 41 8.14 -10.05 9.26
C GLY A 41 7.02 -9.57 8.33
N LYS A 42 6.57 -10.47 7.44
CA LYS A 42 5.56 -10.17 6.42
C LYS A 42 4.19 -9.81 7.01
N GLU A 43 3.73 -10.56 8.01
CA GLU A 43 2.40 -10.38 8.60
C GLU A 43 2.23 -9.01 9.27
N GLU A 44 3.21 -8.59 10.06
CA GLU A 44 3.19 -7.28 10.73
C GLU A 44 3.35 -6.15 9.71
N ALA A 45 4.21 -6.30 8.70
CA ALA A 45 4.32 -5.31 7.61
C ALA A 45 3.00 -5.12 6.87
N VAL A 46 2.33 -6.21 6.50
CA VAL A 46 1.00 -6.20 5.88
C VAL A 46 -0.02 -5.54 6.80
N LYS A 47 -0.05 -5.90 8.09
CA LYS A 47 -0.99 -5.30 9.05
C LYS A 47 -0.85 -3.78 9.10
N ARG A 48 0.39 -3.27 9.19
CA ARG A 48 0.66 -1.82 9.17
C ARG A 48 0.21 -1.17 7.87
N LEU A 49 0.48 -1.79 6.72
CA LEU A 49 0.01 -1.32 5.43
C LEU A 49 -1.52 -1.22 5.38
N VAL A 50 -2.22 -2.26 5.87
CA VAL A 50 -3.69 -2.26 5.94
C VAL A 50 -4.20 -1.14 6.86
N GLU A 51 -3.57 -0.91 8.01
CA GLU A 51 -3.94 0.18 8.92
C GLU A 51 -3.75 1.57 8.27
N ILE A 52 -2.65 1.79 7.54
CA ILE A 52 -2.41 3.05 6.83
C ILE A 52 -3.40 3.23 5.67
N ILE A 53 -3.71 2.18 4.89
CA ILE A 53 -4.74 2.23 3.84
C ILE A 53 -6.08 2.65 4.45
N LYS A 54 -6.43 2.05 5.58
CA LYS A 54 -7.66 2.34 6.32
C LYS A 54 -7.72 3.79 6.80
N GLU A 55 -6.63 4.29 7.35
CA GLU A 55 -6.51 5.70 7.76
C GLU A 55 -6.67 6.64 6.56
N CYS A 56 -6.04 6.31 5.43
CA CYS A 56 -6.09 7.14 4.22
C CYS A 56 -7.50 7.17 3.63
N LEU A 57 -8.19 6.02 3.53
CA LEU A 57 -9.60 5.96 3.12
C LEU A 57 -10.48 6.84 4.01
N LYS A 58 -10.28 6.79 5.33
CA LYS A 58 -11.01 7.64 6.27
C LYS A 58 -10.74 9.13 6.04
N LYS A 59 -9.48 9.53 5.78
CA LYS A 59 -9.11 10.91 5.43
C LYS A 59 -9.72 11.38 4.12
N ALA A 60 -9.87 10.49 3.14
CA ALA A 60 -10.59 10.75 1.89
C ALA A 60 -12.12 10.84 2.04
N GLY A 61 -12.66 10.58 3.24
CA GLY A 61 -14.10 10.50 3.46
C GLY A 61 -14.75 9.26 2.83
N LEU A 62 -13.97 8.21 2.56
CA LEU A 62 -14.42 6.97 1.95
C LEU A 62 -14.72 5.90 3.01
N PRO A 63 -15.68 4.98 2.76
CA PRO A 63 -15.87 3.81 3.58
C PRO A 63 -14.60 2.96 3.73
N ILE A 64 -14.40 2.38 4.90
CA ILE A 64 -13.21 1.59 5.21
C ILE A 64 -13.10 0.28 4.41
N ASN A 65 -14.21 -0.15 3.84
CA ASN A 65 -14.37 -1.33 3.00
C ASN A 65 -14.40 -0.97 1.51
N THR A 66 -14.04 0.27 1.14
CA THR A 66 -13.87 0.64 -0.27
C THR A 66 -12.75 -0.20 -0.89
N THR A 67 -13.09 -0.93 -1.94
CA THR A 67 -12.13 -1.66 -2.77
C THR A 67 -11.43 -0.69 -3.72
N LEU A 68 -10.10 -0.75 -3.77
CA LEU A 68 -9.31 0.00 -4.74
C LEU A 68 -9.24 -0.77 -6.07
N GLU A 69 -9.14 -0.06 -7.19
CA GLU A 69 -8.93 -0.71 -8.49
C GLU A 69 -7.50 -1.21 -8.66
N SER A 70 -6.54 -0.43 -8.18
CA SER A 70 -5.18 -0.91 -8.03
C SER A 70 -4.49 -0.32 -6.81
N LEU A 71 -3.51 -1.07 -6.32
CA LEU A 71 -2.60 -0.66 -5.27
C LEU A 71 -1.16 -0.88 -5.77
N GLY A 72 -0.43 0.21 -5.97
CA GLY A 72 1.01 0.18 -6.21
C GLY A 72 1.76 0.15 -4.89
N LEU A 73 2.63 -0.84 -4.69
CA LEU A 73 3.45 -1.02 -3.51
C LEU A 73 4.92 -0.88 -3.92
N CYS A 74 5.52 0.27 -3.60
CA CYS A 74 6.97 0.46 -3.69
C CYS A 74 7.58 0.03 -2.35
N LEU A 75 8.22 -1.15 -2.32
CA LEU A 75 8.69 -1.80 -1.09
C LEU A 75 10.19 -2.13 -1.15
N SER A 76 10.90 -1.98 -0.02
CA SER A 76 12.26 -2.52 0.12
C SER A 76 12.25 -4.04 -0.09
N GLY A 77 13.02 -4.58 -1.04
CA GLY A 77 13.01 -6.01 -1.39
C GLY A 77 11.95 -6.43 -2.42
N GLY A 78 11.27 -5.47 -3.05
CA GLY A 78 10.25 -5.70 -4.08
C GLY A 78 10.78 -6.34 -5.38
N GLU A 79 12.08 -6.60 -5.49
CA GLU A 79 12.70 -7.35 -6.60
C GLU A 79 12.51 -8.87 -6.52
N ASN A 80 12.10 -9.41 -5.37
CA ASN A 80 11.91 -10.86 -5.19
C ASN A 80 10.47 -11.29 -5.51
N GLU A 81 10.28 -11.91 -6.68
CA GLU A 81 8.97 -12.36 -7.15
C GLU A 81 8.24 -13.30 -6.17
N LYS A 82 8.97 -14.23 -5.53
CA LYS A 82 8.35 -15.16 -4.57
C LYS A 82 7.81 -14.44 -3.34
N THR A 83 8.58 -13.50 -2.80
CA THR A 83 8.15 -12.65 -1.70
C THR A 83 6.94 -11.80 -2.11
N ASN A 84 6.94 -11.29 -3.33
CA ASN A 84 5.84 -10.49 -3.86
C ASN A 84 4.54 -11.30 -3.97
N GLU A 85 4.60 -12.54 -4.49
CA GLU A 85 3.43 -13.42 -4.55
C GLU A 85 2.89 -13.72 -3.14
N ASP A 86 3.75 -14.02 -2.17
CA ASP A 86 3.33 -14.22 -0.78
C ASP A 86 2.64 -12.99 -0.18
N ILE A 87 3.12 -11.78 -0.49
CA ILE A 87 2.55 -10.53 0.01
C ILE A 87 1.21 -10.22 -0.68
N LYS A 88 1.09 -10.45 -1.99
CA LYS A 88 -0.13 -10.17 -2.77
C LYS A 88 -1.35 -10.87 -2.20
N VAL A 89 -1.20 -12.10 -1.72
CA VAL A 89 -2.29 -12.91 -1.14
C VAL A 89 -2.99 -12.18 0.02
N PHE A 90 -2.27 -11.35 0.79
CA PHE A 90 -2.86 -10.62 1.91
C PHE A 90 -3.78 -9.45 1.49
N PHE A 91 -3.66 -8.96 0.26
CA PHE A 91 -4.39 -7.79 -0.22
C PHE A 91 -5.54 -8.14 -1.18
N CYS A 92 -5.79 -9.42 -1.47
CA CYS A 92 -6.79 -9.86 -2.44
C CYS A 92 -8.22 -9.37 -2.18
N ILE A 93 -8.55 -8.98 -0.94
CA ILE A 93 -9.88 -8.44 -0.59
C ILE A 93 -9.93 -6.90 -0.61
N LEU A 94 -8.78 -6.23 -0.67
CA LEU A 94 -8.66 -4.77 -0.60
C LEU A 94 -8.55 -4.10 -1.97
N THR A 95 -8.08 -4.84 -2.98
CA THR A 95 -7.85 -4.30 -4.32
C THR A 95 -8.02 -5.37 -5.39
N PHE A 96 -8.40 -4.97 -6.60
CA PHE A 96 -8.48 -5.86 -7.76
C PHE A 96 -7.12 -6.13 -8.41
N LEU A 97 -6.19 -5.19 -8.32
CA LEU A 97 -4.84 -5.30 -8.87
C LEU A 97 -3.79 -4.86 -7.85
N ILE A 98 -2.69 -5.61 -7.75
CA ILE A 98 -1.53 -5.27 -6.93
C ILE A 98 -0.30 -5.26 -7.81
N ILE A 99 0.43 -4.15 -7.77
CA ILE A 99 1.71 -3.98 -8.46
C ILE A 99 2.75 -3.78 -7.37
N ILE A 100 3.77 -4.64 -7.32
CA ILE A 100 4.88 -4.48 -6.38
C ILE A 100 6.14 -4.14 -7.17
N VAL A 101 6.82 -3.08 -6.77
CA VAL A 101 8.08 -2.62 -7.34
C VAL A 101 9.10 -2.38 -6.23
N SER A 102 10.38 -2.56 -6.53
CA SER A 102 11.45 -2.26 -5.59
C SER A 102 11.65 -0.75 -5.45
N GLU A 103 11.88 -0.28 -4.23
CA GLU A 103 12.29 1.12 -3.94
C GLU A 103 13.56 1.52 -4.68
N SER A 104 14.46 0.57 -4.98
CA SER A 104 15.73 0.84 -5.67
C SER A 104 15.57 1.24 -7.15
N LEU A 105 14.34 1.21 -7.69
CA LEU A 105 14.02 1.47 -9.09
C LEU A 105 13.25 2.78 -9.31
N VAL A 106 13.01 3.56 -8.25
CA VAL A 106 12.30 4.86 -8.26
C VAL A 106 13.26 5.96 -7.83
#